data_AF-A0A348V332-F1
#
_entry.id   AF-A0A348V332-F1
#
_cell.length_a   1.000
_cell.length_b   1.000
_cell.length_c   1.000
_cell.angle_alpha   90.00
_cell.angle_beta   90.00
_cell.angle_gamma   90.00
#
_symmetry.space_group_name_H-M   'P 1'
#
loop_
_entity.id
_entity.type
_entity.pdbx_description
1 polymer ?
#
loop_
_entity_poly.entity_id
_entity_poly.type
_entity_poly.pdbx_seq_one_letter_code
_entity_poly.pdbx_strand_id
1 'polypeptide(L)' 'MSEPIDLKKTLNLPQTSFAMKAQLAQKEPEIIKKWQSLNLYRRIIDSRRSQPTFILHDGPPYA' A
#
# COMPACT_ATOMS: atom_id res chain seq x y z
N MET A 1 -7.09 2.16 -50.86
CA MET A 1 -7.47 3.04 -49.74
C MET A 1 -6.54 2.72 -48.59
N SER A 2 -5.68 3.65 -48.20
CA SER A 2 -4.70 3.47 -47.12
C SER A 2 -5.40 3.45 -45.76
N GLU A 3 -5.10 2.45 -44.92
CA GLU A 3 -5.61 2.42 -43.55
C GLU A 3 -5.15 3.68 -42.79
N PRO A 4 -6.04 4.31 -42.00
CA PRO A 4 -5.67 5.46 -41.20
C PRO A 4 -4.66 5.05 -40.11
N ILE A 5 -3.53 5.75 -40.05
CA ILE A 5 -2.51 5.57 -39.01
C ILE A 5 -3.14 5.87 -37.64
N ASP A 6 -3.12 4.91 -36.73
CA ASP A 6 -3.59 5.06 -35.36
C ASP A 6 -2.59 5.88 -34.53
N LEU A 7 -2.73 7.21 -34.59
CA LEU A 7 -1.90 8.18 -33.86
C LEU A 7 -1.92 7.97 -32.34
N LYS A 8 -2.91 7.26 -31.79
CA LYS A 8 -2.98 7.00 -30.35
C LYS A 8 -1.85 6.08 -29.87
N LYS A 9 -1.35 5.20 -30.75
CA LYS A 9 -0.26 4.25 -30.47
C LYS A 9 1.14 4.88 -30.53
N THR A 10 1.27 6.08 -31.10
CA THR A 10 2.55 6.78 -31.19
C THR A 10 2.83 7.68 -29.97
N LEU A 11 1.86 7.81 -29.07
CA LEU A 11 1.96 8.64 -27.87
C LEU A 11 2.53 7.84 -26.68
N ASN A 12 3.50 8.42 -25.98
CA ASN A 12 4.04 7.86 -24.73
C ASN A 12 3.18 8.31 -23.54
N LEU A 13 1.99 7.69 -23.40
CA LEU A 13 1.06 8.00 -22.32
C LEU A 13 1.42 7.24 -21.03
N PRO A 14 1.26 7.85 -19.84
CA PRO A 14 1.43 7.15 -18.57
C PRO A 14 0.47 5.96 -18.45
N GLN A 15 0.99 4.82 -18.03
CA GLN A 15 0.22 3.62 -17.76
C GLN A 15 0.47 3.15 -16.33
N THR A 16 -0.60 2.80 -15.62
CA THR A 16 -0.50 2.27 -14.27
C THR A 16 -1.60 1.25 -14.02
N SER A 17 -1.26 0.18 -13.30
CA SER A 17 -2.23 -0.76 -12.75
C SER A 17 -2.89 -0.23 -11.46
N PHE A 18 -2.43 0.92 -10.96
CA PHE A 18 -3.02 1.56 -9.81
C PHE A 18 -4.39 2.12 -10.15
N ALA A 19 -5.42 1.59 -9.48
CA ALA A 19 -6.79 2.04 -9.69
C ALA A 19 -6.95 3.49 -9.22
N MET A 20 -7.57 4.32 -10.05
CA MET A 20 -7.90 5.70 -9.66
C MET A 20 -8.90 5.75 -8.49
N LYS A 21 -9.82 4.77 -8.40
CA LYS A 21 -10.78 4.66 -7.30
C LYS A 21 -10.18 3.83 -6.17
N ALA A 22 -10.21 4.36 -4.95
CA ALA A 22 -9.56 3.73 -3.79
C ALA A 22 -10.23 2.43 -3.32
N GLN A 23 -11.57 2.41 -3.23
CA GLN A 23 -12.35 1.24 -2.79
C GLN A 23 -11.91 0.70 -1.40
N LEU A 24 -11.69 1.64 -0.46
CA LEU A 24 -11.06 1.39 0.84
C LEU A 24 -11.77 0.32 1.68
N ALA A 25 -13.10 0.31 1.70
CA ALA A 25 -13.89 -0.67 2.47
C ALA A 25 -13.54 -2.13 2.16
N GLN A 26 -13.03 -2.42 0.95
CA GLN A 26 -12.58 -3.77 0.57
C GLN A 26 -11.06 -3.91 0.69
N LYS A 27 -10.30 -2.88 0.29
CA LYS A 27 -8.84 -2.92 0.27
C LYS A 27 -8.20 -2.91 1.66
N GLU A 28 -8.74 -2.14 2.60
CA GLU A 28 -8.17 -2.01 3.94
C GLU A 28 -8.16 -3.35 4.70
N PRO A 29 -9.26 -4.14 4.74
CA PRO A 29 -9.22 -5.47 5.32
C PRO A 29 -8.18 -6.41 4.69
N GLU A 30 -7.99 -6.36 3.37
CA GLU A 30 -6.98 -7.18 2.67
C GLU A 30 -5.55 -6.78 3.07
N ILE A 31 -5.29 -5.48 3.19
CA ILE A 31 -4.00 -4.93 3.61
C ILE A 31 -3.69 -5.36 5.05
N ILE A 32 -4.66 -5.26 5.96
CA ILE A 32 -4.50 -5.68 7.37
C ILE A 32 -4.18 -7.18 7.44
N LYS A 33 -4.92 -8.02 6.69
CA LYS A 33 -4.64 -9.46 6.62
C LYS A 33 -3.22 -9.75 6.11
N LYS A 34 -2.76 -9.01 5.11
CA LYS A 34 -1.39 -9.13 4.60
C LYS A 34 -0.34 -8.73 5.65
N TRP A 35 -0.56 -7.66 6.40
CA TRP A 35 0.38 -7.28 7.47
C TRP A 35 0.44 -8.31 8.59
N GLN A 36 -0.71 -8.88 8.95
CA GLN A 36 -0.81 -9.95 9.94
C GLN A 36 -0.08 -11.21 9.47
N SER A 37 -0.30 -11.65 8.23
CA SER A 37 0.37 -12.85 7.68
C SER A 37 1.89 -12.69 7.56
N LEU A 38 2.37 -11.46 7.35
CA LEU A 38 3.79 -11.14 7.31
C LEU A 38 4.42 -11.02 8.72
N ASN A 39 3.61 -11.00 9.78
CA ASN A 39 4.02 -10.62 11.13
C ASN A 39 4.79 -9.28 11.12
N LEU A 40 4.23 -8.28 10.41
CA LEU A 40 4.93 -7.05 10.06
C LEU A 40 5.42 -6.28 11.29
N TYR A 41 4.59 -6.18 12.34
CA TYR A 41 4.96 -5.47 13.56
C TYR A 41 6.25 -6.03 14.17
N ARG A 42 6.36 -7.36 14.27
CA ARG A 42 7.57 -7.99 14.80
C ARG A 42 8.80 -7.69 13.95
N ARG A 43 8.66 -7.75 12.63
CA ARG A 43 9.75 -7.41 11.69
C ARG A 43 10.24 -5.97 11.86
N ILE A 44 9.33 -5.02 12.11
CA ILE A 44 9.67 -3.61 12.36
C ILE A 44 10.47 -3.46 13.67
N ILE A 45 10.06 -4.17 14.73
CA ILE A 45 10.80 -4.16 16.00
C ILE A 45 12.18 -4.80 15.84
N ASP A 46 12.27 -5.93 15.16
CA ASP A 46 13.53 -6.64 14.95
C ASP A 46 14.53 -5.82 14.13
N SER A 47 14.07 -5.05 13.12
CA SER A 47 14.95 -4.17 12.33
C SER A 47 15.52 -2.98 13.11
N ARG A 48 14.92 -2.64 14.27
CA ARG A 48 15.33 -1.51 15.11
C ARG A 48 16.03 -1.91 16.41
N ARG A 49 16.41 -3.18 16.57
CA ARG A 49 16.98 -3.73 17.82
C ARG A 49 18.15 -2.95 18.43
N SER A 50 18.98 -2.31 17.60
CA SER A 50 20.16 -1.55 18.05
C SER A 50 19.97 -0.03 18.09
N GLN A 51 18.73 0.44 17.89
CA GLN A 51 18.40 1.87 17.87
C GLN A 51 17.85 2.31 19.23
N PRO A 52 17.92 3.62 19.56
CA PRO A 52 17.29 4.15 20.77
C PRO A 52 15.81 3.74 20.85
N THR A 53 15.41 3.27 22.02
CA THR A 53 14.03 2.82 22.26
C THR A 53 13.13 4.02 22.50
N PHE A 54 11.96 4.02 21.86
CA PHE A 54 10.89 4.97 22.10
C PHE A 54 9.66 4.21 22.59
N ILE A 55 9.11 4.61 23.73
CA ILE A 55 7.94 3.98 24.37
C ILE A 55 6.79 4.98 24.32
N LEU A 56 5.71 4.61 23.65
CA LEU A 56 4.44 5.35 23.65
C LEU A 56 3.51 4.67 24.65
N HIS A 57 3.19 5.35 25.75
CA HIS A 57 2.19 4.89 26.70
C HIS A 57 0.79 5.18 26.14
N ASP A 58 0.03 4.12 25.83
CA ASP A 58 -1.38 4.25 25.48
C ASP A 58 -2.22 4.16 26.76
N GLY A 59 -3.12 5.12 26.95
CA GLY A 59 -3.99 5.16 28.11
C GLY A 59 -5.07 4.08 28.01
N PRO A 60 -5.52 3.48 29.13
CA PRO A 60 -6.61 2.53 29.06
C PRO A 60 -7.86 3.24 28.49
N PRO A 61 -8.52 2.67 27.46
CA PRO A 61 -9.77 3.22 26.99
C PRO A 61 -10.82 3.14 28.10
N TYR A 62 -11.71 4.12 28.15
CA TYR A 62 -12.93 3.97 28.95
C TYR A 62 -13.86 3.01 28.21
N ALA A 63 -14.23 1.91 28.87
CA ALA A 63 -15.05 0.84 28.29
C ALA A 63 -16.55 1.13 28.42
#